data_AF-A0A6G3QZ02-F1
#
_entry.id   AF-A0A6G3QZ02-F1
#
_cell.length_a   1.000
_cell.length_b   1.000
_cell.length_c   1.000
_cell.angle_alpha   90.00
_cell.angle_beta   90.00
_cell.angle_gamma   90.00
#
_symmetry.space_group_name_H-M   'P 1'
#
loop_
_entity.id
_entity.type
_entity.pdbx_description
1 polymer ?
#
loop_
_entity_poly.entity_id
_entity_poly.type
_entity_poly.pdbx_seq_one_letter_code
_entity_poly.pdbx_strand_id
1 'polypeptide(L)'
;DDGRRLDEARALRSAPGQRAVQPGPYWAIDAGPVRVIGIDTGLLGTLDAEQGAWLREVARGPRPKILVTGSPLYVDGRYRPCPIEGGGTVDDIVRDPDNRFVAAIGGDIHNYQRYPVRLPDGRTLQYVVAGGGGAFTHATHTIPRVDVAGVSERDFRCYPLRGDSLAFYSALYGRRLRLPRFFALTEAEAAAVIAERLGIGPTRAPGAPARVTRRMRLVAGLLGTGRRPDRTRRFRLPVRRLYTQLFSPGSATYRPPFFKSFLRLDVGPDAVRLRCYAATGNRAQEIDPPVEDEVTIPLPGAAE
;
A
#
# COMPACT_ATOMS: atom_id res chain seq x y z
N ASP A 1 26.41 -18.48 -23.28
CA ASP A 1 26.93 -17.11 -23.32
C ASP A 1 26.81 -16.41 -21.95
N ASP A 2 25.67 -16.58 -21.26
CA ASP A 2 25.47 -16.01 -19.91
C ASP A 2 26.50 -16.45 -18.85
N GLY A 3 26.97 -17.70 -18.88
CA GLY A 3 27.99 -18.19 -17.95
C GLY A 3 29.29 -17.38 -17.97
N ARG A 4 29.79 -17.02 -19.17
CA ARG A 4 31.03 -16.25 -19.31
C ARG A 4 30.86 -14.82 -18.79
N ARG A 5 29.70 -14.21 -19.02
CA ARG A 5 29.35 -12.87 -18.50
C ARG A 5 29.23 -12.86 -16.98
N LEU A 6 28.70 -13.94 -16.38
CA LEU A 6 28.63 -14.10 -14.94
C LEU A 6 30.02 -14.26 -14.31
N ASP A 7 30.92 -14.98 -14.96
CA ASP A 7 32.31 -15.14 -14.48
C ASP A 7 33.10 -13.82 -14.56
N GLU A 8 32.94 -13.05 -15.64
CA GLU A 8 33.50 -11.69 -15.76
C GLU A 8 32.95 -10.75 -14.66
N ALA A 9 31.64 -10.80 -14.39
CA ALA A 9 31.02 -10.02 -13.32
C ALA A 9 31.49 -10.44 -11.92
N ARG A 10 31.74 -11.73 -11.69
CA ARG A 10 32.31 -12.25 -10.43
C ARG A 10 33.74 -11.77 -10.21
N ALA A 11 34.53 -11.58 -11.26
CA ALA A 11 35.87 -11.01 -11.16
C ALA A 11 35.87 -9.57 -10.59
N LEU A 12 34.81 -8.79 -10.84
CA LEU A 12 34.63 -7.45 -10.27
C LEU A 12 34.34 -7.46 -8.74
N ARG A 13 33.99 -8.62 -8.18
CA ARG A 13 33.69 -8.85 -6.75
C ARG A 13 34.44 -10.08 -6.24
N SER A 14 35.73 -10.15 -6.55
CA SER A 14 36.56 -11.36 -6.37
C SER A 14 36.87 -11.69 -4.91
N ALA A 15 36.88 -10.68 -4.02
CA ALA A 15 37.19 -10.89 -2.61
C ALA A 15 36.09 -11.73 -1.93
N PRO A 16 36.43 -12.67 -1.03
CA PRO A 16 35.45 -13.49 -0.33
C PRO A 16 34.33 -12.69 0.36
N GLY A 17 34.66 -11.54 0.97
CA GLY A 17 33.69 -10.65 1.61
C GLY A 17 32.76 -9.89 0.66
N GLN A 18 33.00 -9.94 -0.65
CA GLN A 18 32.14 -9.32 -1.68
C GLN A 18 31.16 -10.32 -2.30
N ARG A 19 31.28 -11.61 -1.95
CA ARG A 19 30.39 -12.66 -2.45
C ARG A 19 29.11 -12.65 -1.63
N ALA A 20 27.97 -12.65 -2.31
CA ALA A 20 26.69 -12.82 -1.65
C ALA A 20 26.63 -14.24 -1.05
N VAL A 21 26.37 -14.32 0.24
CA VAL A 21 26.03 -15.58 0.93
C VAL A 21 24.51 -15.80 1.01
N GLN A 22 23.73 -14.82 0.53
CA GLN A 22 22.28 -14.91 0.50
C GLN A 22 21.87 -15.87 -0.64
N PRO A 23 20.96 -16.82 -0.39
CA PRO A 23 20.51 -17.77 -1.40
C PRO A 23 19.71 -17.11 -2.53
N GLY A 24 19.14 -15.93 -2.29
CA GLY A 24 18.42 -15.14 -3.28
C GLY A 24 18.16 -13.70 -2.80
N PRO A 25 17.29 -12.95 -3.49
CA PRO A 25 16.95 -11.56 -3.16
C PRO A 25 16.01 -11.41 -1.94
N TYR A 26 16.16 -12.29 -0.95
CA TYR A 26 15.37 -12.32 0.28
C TYR A 26 16.29 -12.47 1.49
N TRP A 27 15.87 -11.90 2.62
CA TRP A 27 16.76 -11.65 3.75
C TRP A 27 16.00 -11.59 5.07
N ALA A 28 16.71 -11.78 6.17
CA ALA A 28 16.22 -11.52 7.52
C ALA A 28 17.27 -10.71 8.29
N ILE A 29 16.82 -9.67 9.01
CA ILE A 29 17.68 -8.83 9.85
C ILE A 29 17.04 -8.73 11.23
N ASP A 30 17.84 -9.00 12.24
CA ASP A 30 17.47 -8.74 13.63
C ASP A 30 17.77 -7.27 13.97
N ALA A 31 16.74 -6.53 14.39
CA ALA A 31 16.80 -5.10 14.67
C ALA A 31 16.24 -4.83 16.07
N GLY A 32 17.07 -5.09 17.09
CA GLY A 32 16.65 -5.01 18.48
C GLY A 32 15.59 -6.08 18.82
N PRO A 33 14.40 -5.71 19.32
CA PRO A 33 13.39 -6.66 19.77
C PRO A 33 12.59 -7.30 18.62
N VAL A 34 12.77 -6.86 17.38
CA VAL A 34 12.04 -7.39 16.21
C VAL A 34 13.00 -8.02 15.19
N ARG A 35 12.48 -8.98 14.42
CA ARG A 35 13.11 -9.46 13.19
C ARG A 35 12.35 -8.93 11.99
N VAL A 36 13.06 -8.28 11.07
CA VAL A 36 12.51 -7.84 9.78
C VAL A 36 12.86 -8.89 8.73
N ILE A 37 11.86 -9.35 7.98
CA ILE A 37 12.02 -10.40 6.96
C ILE A 37 11.57 -9.83 5.62
N GLY A 38 12.50 -9.74 4.67
CA GLY A 38 12.23 -9.35 3.30
C GLY A 38 12.03 -10.56 2.40
N ILE A 39 10.88 -10.63 1.73
CA ILE A 39 10.61 -11.61 0.67
C ILE A 39 10.56 -10.94 -0.70
N ASP A 40 10.98 -11.69 -1.70
CA ASP A 40 10.83 -11.36 -3.11
C ASP A 40 9.65 -12.13 -3.69
N THR A 41 8.63 -11.41 -4.14
CA THR A 41 7.44 -12.02 -4.77
C THR A 41 7.53 -12.05 -6.29
N GLY A 42 8.65 -11.60 -6.86
CA GLY A 42 8.86 -11.41 -8.29
C GLY A 42 7.75 -10.59 -8.95
N LEU A 43 7.59 -10.78 -10.26
CA LEU A 43 6.52 -10.16 -11.04
C LEU A 43 5.17 -10.87 -10.90
N LEU A 44 5.17 -12.12 -10.44
CA LEU A 44 3.98 -12.97 -10.39
C LEU A 44 3.23 -12.89 -9.06
N GLY A 45 3.84 -12.33 -8.01
CA GLY A 45 3.21 -12.21 -6.69
C GLY A 45 3.15 -13.53 -5.93
N THR A 46 4.12 -14.42 -6.14
CA THR A 46 4.20 -15.78 -5.58
C THR A 46 5.60 -16.07 -5.06
N LEU A 47 5.74 -17.06 -4.17
CA LEU A 47 7.04 -17.60 -3.79
C LEU A 47 7.25 -18.99 -4.40
N ASP A 48 8.48 -19.29 -4.80
CA ASP A 48 8.89 -20.65 -5.15
C ASP A 48 9.04 -21.53 -3.89
N ALA A 49 9.32 -22.81 -4.12
CA ALA A 49 9.41 -23.80 -3.04
C ALA A 49 10.62 -23.54 -2.12
N GLU A 50 11.74 -23.06 -2.66
CA GLU A 50 12.98 -22.83 -1.90
C GLU A 50 12.81 -21.66 -0.93
N GLN A 51 12.36 -20.51 -1.43
CA GLN A 51 12.07 -19.34 -0.62
C GLN A 51 10.92 -19.61 0.35
N GLY A 52 9.92 -20.41 -0.07
CA GLY A 52 8.85 -20.86 0.79
C GLY A 52 9.32 -21.72 1.97
N ALA A 53 10.28 -22.63 1.74
CA ALA A 53 10.90 -23.42 2.79
C ALA A 53 11.74 -22.53 3.73
N TRP A 54 12.56 -21.65 3.15
CA TRP A 54 13.35 -20.67 3.90
C TRP A 54 12.48 -19.78 4.79
N LEU A 55 11.38 -19.21 4.26
CA LEU A 55 10.49 -18.34 5.02
C LEU A 55 9.89 -19.07 6.22
N ARG A 56 9.46 -20.32 6.05
CA ARG A 56 8.93 -21.16 7.15
C ARG A 56 9.98 -21.44 8.22
N GLU A 57 11.25 -21.50 7.86
CA GLU A 57 12.34 -21.67 8.82
C GLU A 57 12.59 -20.37 9.59
N VAL A 58 12.81 -19.26 8.90
CA VAL A 58 13.17 -17.98 9.53
C VAL A 58 12.01 -17.32 10.30
N ALA A 59 10.77 -17.70 9.99
CA ALA A 59 9.56 -17.26 10.68
C ALA A 59 9.37 -17.89 12.07
N ARG A 60 10.04 -19.00 12.37
CA ARG A 60 9.89 -19.69 13.66
C ARG A 60 10.42 -18.88 14.83
N GLY A 61 9.95 -19.25 16.02
CA GLY A 61 10.49 -18.77 17.30
C GLY A 61 9.82 -17.51 17.82
N PRO A 62 10.12 -17.14 19.09
CA PRO A 62 9.29 -16.23 19.87
C PRO A 62 9.54 -14.75 19.57
N ARG A 63 10.57 -14.37 18.80
CA ARG A 63 10.81 -12.96 18.49
C ARG A 63 9.68 -12.40 17.61
N PRO A 64 9.09 -11.23 17.93
CA PRO A 64 8.14 -10.57 17.04
C PRO A 64 8.73 -10.24 15.66
N LYS A 65 7.90 -10.29 14.61
CA LYS A 65 8.36 -10.18 13.23
C LYS A 65 7.60 -9.12 12.42
N ILE A 66 8.31 -8.47 11.50
CA ILE A 66 7.73 -7.59 10.48
C ILE A 66 8.08 -8.17 9.12
N LEU A 67 7.07 -8.47 8.31
CA LEU A 67 7.26 -8.87 6.92
C LEU A 67 7.39 -7.63 6.03
N VAL A 68 8.36 -7.64 5.12
CA VAL A 68 8.48 -6.72 3.98
C VAL A 68 8.34 -7.54 2.71
N THR A 69 7.39 -7.18 1.86
CA THR A 69 7.04 -7.93 0.63
C THR A 69 6.87 -7.00 -0.57
N GLY A 70 7.16 -7.50 -1.77
CA GLY A 70 6.95 -6.75 -3.00
C GLY A 70 5.48 -6.39 -3.21
N SER A 71 4.57 -7.36 -3.04
CA SER A 71 3.13 -7.17 -3.19
C SER A 71 2.37 -7.25 -1.86
N PRO A 72 1.42 -6.34 -1.58
CA PRO A 72 0.68 -6.31 -0.32
C PRO A 72 -0.35 -7.43 -0.21
N LEU A 73 -0.51 -7.95 1.01
CA LEU A 73 -1.47 -9.03 1.30
C LEU A 73 -2.91 -8.53 1.43
N TYR A 74 -3.08 -7.24 1.74
CA TYR A 74 -4.35 -6.52 1.70
C TYR A 74 -4.18 -5.21 0.95
N VAL A 75 -4.99 -4.99 -0.08
CA VAL A 75 -4.91 -3.78 -0.91
C VAL A 75 -6.21 -3.53 -1.65
N ASP A 76 -6.59 -2.25 -1.76
CA ASP A 76 -7.82 -1.79 -2.42
C ASP A 76 -9.08 -2.49 -1.92
N GLY A 77 -9.11 -2.81 -0.62
CA GLY A 77 -10.19 -3.52 0.06
C GLY A 77 -10.29 -5.00 -0.33
N ARG A 78 -9.18 -5.62 -0.75
CA ARG A 78 -9.14 -7.03 -1.19
C ARG A 78 -8.03 -7.79 -0.48
N TYR A 79 -8.30 -9.06 -0.25
CA TYR A 79 -7.34 -10.03 0.27
C TYR A 79 -6.52 -10.68 -0.88
N ARG A 80 -5.21 -10.79 -0.70
CA ARG A 80 -4.24 -11.37 -1.63
C ARG A 80 -3.18 -12.17 -0.86
N PRO A 81 -3.39 -13.46 -0.59
CA PRO A 81 -2.58 -14.19 0.39
C PRO A 81 -1.12 -14.48 0.01
N CYS A 82 -0.73 -14.25 -1.26
CA CYS A 82 0.56 -14.64 -1.85
C CYS A 82 0.83 -16.16 -1.76
N PRO A 83 0.46 -16.92 -2.81
CA PRO A 83 0.69 -18.37 -2.86
C PRO A 83 2.18 -18.75 -2.80
N ILE A 84 2.45 -19.90 -2.17
CA ILE A 84 3.78 -20.52 -2.10
C ILE A 84 3.73 -21.85 -2.86
N GLU A 85 4.70 -22.09 -3.75
CA GLU A 85 4.86 -23.40 -4.40
C GLU A 85 5.10 -24.50 -3.35
N GLY A 86 4.47 -25.66 -3.53
CA GLY A 86 4.45 -26.73 -2.52
C GLY A 86 3.37 -26.55 -1.44
N GLY A 87 2.59 -25.47 -1.48
CA GLY A 87 1.33 -25.32 -0.74
C GLY A 87 1.32 -24.21 0.30
N GLY A 88 0.11 -23.81 0.71
CA GLY A 88 -0.11 -22.69 1.63
C GLY A 88 0.21 -21.33 1.02
N THR A 89 0.24 -20.32 1.88
CA THR A 89 0.42 -18.92 1.48
C THR A 89 1.30 -18.18 2.48
N VAL A 90 1.85 -17.04 2.07
CA VAL A 90 2.58 -16.15 2.99
C VAL A 90 1.66 -15.66 4.10
N ASP A 91 0.38 -15.42 3.80
CA ASP A 91 -0.58 -14.99 4.82
C ASP A 91 -0.84 -16.05 5.90
N ASP A 92 -0.83 -17.34 5.53
CA ASP A 92 -0.92 -18.43 6.51
C ASP A 92 0.26 -18.37 7.50
N ILE A 93 1.47 -18.10 7.01
CA ILE A 93 2.68 -17.99 7.84
C ILE A 93 2.63 -16.78 8.77
N VAL A 94 2.22 -15.60 8.29
CA VAL A 94 2.20 -14.40 9.15
C VAL A 94 1.05 -14.41 10.17
N ARG A 95 -0.05 -15.11 9.85
CA ARG A 95 -1.16 -15.28 10.79
C ARG A 95 -0.90 -16.31 11.86
N ASP A 96 -0.05 -17.29 11.59
CA ASP A 96 0.29 -18.33 12.55
C ASP A 96 0.74 -17.71 13.89
N PRO A 97 0.06 -18.04 15.02
CA PRO A 97 0.42 -17.52 16.34
C PRO A 97 1.87 -17.84 16.73
N ASP A 98 2.41 -18.97 16.27
CA ASP A 98 3.77 -19.41 16.64
C ASP A 98 4.85 -18.56 15.96
N ASN A 99 4.51 -17.88 14.86
CA ASN A 99 5.44 -17.03 14.12
C ASN A 99 5.47 -15.57 14.61
N ARG A 100 4.44 -15.13 15.38
CA ARG A 100 4.37 -13.81 16.05
C ARG A 100 4.67 -12.59 15.16
N PHE A 101 4.18 -12.58 13.92
CA PHE A 101 4.23 -11.36 13.11
C PHE A 101 3.32 -10.27 13.70
N VAL A 102 3.75 -9.02 13.62
CA VAL A 102 3.01 -7.85 14.11
C VAL A 102 2.64 -6.88 12.99
N ALA A 103 3.36 -6.94 11.86
CA ALA A 103 3.01 -6.22 10.65
C ALA A 103 3.45 -6.96 9.38
N ALA A 104 2.74 -6.71 8.29
CA ALA A 104 3.14 -7.09 6.94
C ALA A 104 3.03 -5.89 6.00
N ILE A 105 4.16 -5.47 5.44
CA ILE A 105 4.32 -4.23 4.68
C ILE A 105 4.61 -4.57 3.22
N GLY A 106 3.67 -4.21 2.34
CA GLY A 106 3.78 -4.41 0.90
C GLY A 106 4.07 -3.15 0.11
N GLY A 107 4.83 -3.28 -0.96
CA GLY A 107 5.08 -2.25 -1.96
C GLY A 107 4.11 -2.30 -3.15
N ASP A 108 4.63 -2.09 -4.36
CA ASP A 108 3.95 -2.12 -5.68
C ASP A 108 2.89 -1.03 -5.90
N ILE A 109 1.94 -0.88 -4.99
CA ILE A 109 0.91 0.15 -5.08
C ILE A 109 1.42 1.46 -4.50
N HIS A 110 1.58 2.45 -5.38
CA HIS A 110 2.12 3.78 -5.09
C HIS A 110 1.14 4.71 -4.34
N ASN A 111 0.63 4.25 -3.21
CA ASN A 111 -0.05 5.04 -2.21
C ASN A 111 0.22 4.40 -0.83
N TYR A 112 -0.44 4.91 0.20
CA TYR A 112 -0.45 4.31 1.52
C TYR A 112 -1.83 3.74 1.83
N GLN A 113 -1.87 2.58 2.46
CA GLN A 113 -3.09 1.94 2.97
C GLN A 113 -2.77 1.19 4.26
N ARG A 114 -3.67 1.17 5.24
CA ARG A 114 -3.53 0.36 6.45
C ARG A 114 -4.81 -0.39 6.79
N TYR A 115 -4.65 -1.66 7.09
CA TYR A 115 -5.69 -2.61 7.48
C TYR A 115 -5.31 -3.29 8.81
N PRO A 116 -5.85 -2.84 9.95
CA PRO A 116 -5.63 -3.49 11.24
C PRO A 116 -6.52 -4.73 11.39
N VAL A 117 -6.00 -5.91 11.04
CA VAL A 117 -6.79 -7.16 11.06
C VAL A 117 -6.68 -7.82 12.43
N ARG A 118 -7.83 -8.04 13.09
CA ARG A 118 -7.90 -8.79 14.35
C ARG A 118 -7.85 -10.29 14.05
N LEU A 119 -6.86 -10.97 14.62
CA LEU A 119 -6.69 -12.41 14.49
C LEU A 119 -7.42 -13.16 15.64
N PRO A 120 -7.75 -14.45 15.44
CA PRO A 120 -8.43 -15.26 16.46
C PRO A 120 -7.66 -15.37 17.78
N ASP A 121 -6.34 -15.31 17.73
CA ASP A 121 -5.43 -15.50 18.87
C ASP A 121 -5.28 -14.27 19.79
N GLY A 122 -5.98 -13.16 19.52
CA GLY A 122 -5.81 -11.94 20.32
C GLY A 122 -5.10 -10.80 19.58
N ARG A 123 -4.22 -11.12 18.62
CA ARG A 123 -3.35 -10.12 17.99
C ARG A 123 -4.11 -9.26 16.99
N THR A 124 -3.62 -8.03 16.80
CA THR A 124 -3.98 -7.20 15.64
C THR A 124 -2.77 -7.09 14.73
N LEU A 125 -2.83 -7.77 13.58
CA LEU A 125 -1.77 -7.73 12.57
C LEU A 125 -1.99 -6.50 11.68
N GLN A 126 -0.99 -5.61 11.60
CA GLN A 126 -1.06 -4.43 10.74
C GLN A 126 -0.63 -4.78 9.32
N TYR A 127 -1.58 -4.87 8.39
CA TYR A 127 -1.26 -4.96 6.96
C TYR A 127 -1.17 -3.56 6.38
N VAL A 128 -0.04 -3.25 5.76
CA VAL A 128 0.30 -1.90 5.30
C VAL A 128 0.72 -1.95 3.84
N VAL A 129 0.17 -1.05 3.04
CA VAL A 129 0.68 -0.71 1.71
C VAL A 129 1.53 0.54 1.86
N ALA A 130 2.78 0.49 1.40
CA ALA A 130 3.75 1.58 1.56
C ALA A 130 4.58 1.82 0.28
N GLY A 131 3.94 1.83 -0.89
CA GLY A 131 4.62 2.05 -2.18
C GLY A 131 4.73 3.53 -2.61
N GLY A 132 4.26 4.48 -1.81
CA GLY A 132 4.14 5.91 -2.15
C GLY A 132 5.45 6.71 -2.27
N GLY A 133 6.62 6.07 -2.32
CA GLY A 133 7.92 6.72 -2.07
C GLY A 133 8.50 7.63 -3.16
N GLY A 134 8.03 7.59 -4.41
CA GLY A 134 8.61 8.45 -5.45
C GLY A 134 8.10 8.28 -6.88
N ALA A 135 7.65 7.09 -7.26
CA ALA A 135 7.01 6.86 -8.56
C ALA A 135 5.64 7.55 -8.66
N PHE A 136 4.97 7.54 -9.82
CA PHE A 136 3.62 8.10 -9.98
C PHE A 136 2.65 7.58 -8.91
N THR A 137 1.69 8.38 -8.44
CA THR A 137 0.78 7.94 -7.37
C THR A 137 -0.30 7.01 -7.94
N HIS A 138 -0.75 6.00 -7.18
CA HIS A 138 -1.93 5.21 -7.53
C HIS A 138 -3.20 5.82 -6.91
N ALA A 139 -4.25 5.93 -7.71
CA ALA A 139 -5.50 6.62 -7.34
C ALA A 139 -6.27 5.94 -6.18
N THR A 140 -6.18 6.49 -4.98
CA THR A 140 -6.95 6.01 -3.81
C THR A 140 -8.45 6.23 -3.98
N HIS A 141 -8.88 7.26 -4.72
CA HIS A 141 -10.30 7.51 -4.98
C HIS A 141 -11.03 6.36 -5.70
N THR A 142 -10.31 5.40 -6.27
CA THR A 142 -10.92 4.20 -6.88
C THR A 142 -11.23 3.11 -5.86
N ILE A 143 -10.55 3.11 -4.70
CA ILE A 143 -10.72 2.13 -3.62
C ILE A 143 -12.20 2.10 -3.20
N PRO A 144 -12.84 0.92 -3.16
CA PRO A 144 -14.24 0.79 -2.80
C PRO A 144 -14.44 1.07 -1.30
N ARG A 145 -15.68 0.92 -0.85
CA ARG A 145 -15.95 0.89 0.59
C ARG A 145 -15.23 -0.32 1.19
N VAL A 146 -14.43 -0.12 2.22
CA VAL A 146 -13.65 -1.18 2.88
C VAL A 146 -14.52 -1.88 3.92
N ASP A 147 -14.66 -3.17 3.70
CA ASP A 147 -15.28 -4.15 4.60
C ASP A 147 -14.64 -5.51 4.29
N VAL A 148 -13.48 -5.78 4.88
CA VAL A 148 -12.67 -6.97 4.57
C VAL A 148 -11.94 -7.47 5.81
N ALA A 149 -12.00 -8.77 6.08
CA ALA A 149 -11.34 -9.40 7.23
C ALA A 149 -11.65 -8.70 8.58
N GLY A 150 -12.90 -8.23 8.75
CA GLY A 150 -13.34 -7.49 9.93
C GLY A 150 -12.86 -6.04 9.99
N VAL A 151 -12.09 -5.56 9.01
CA VAL A 151 -11.68 -4.16 8.90
C VAL A 151 -12.77 -3.35 8.22
N SER A 152 -13.30 -2.38 8.95
CA SER A 152 -14.31 -1.45 8.46
C SER A 152 -13.69 -0.13 7.97
N GLU A 153 -14.52 0.70 7.33
CA GLU A 153 -14.17 2.09 6.98
C GLU A 153 -13.68 2.94 8.16
N ARG A 154 -14.10 2.62 9.38
CA ARG A 154 -13.66 3.36 10.58
C ARG A 154 -12.18 3.15 10.87
N ASP A 155 -11.67 1.97 10.55
CA ASP A 155 -10.31 1.53 10.93
C ASP A 155 -9.34 1.60 9.76
N PHE A 156 -9.87 1.54 8.53
CA PHE A 156 -9.09 1.73 7.32
C PHE A 156 -8.48 3.14 7.25
N ARG A 157 -7.21 3.21 6.84
CA ARG A 157 -6.52 4.47 6.54
C ARG A 157 -5.91 4.39 5.15
N CYS A 158 -5.86 5.53 4.46
CA CYS A 158 -5.13 5.64 3.20
C CYS A 158 -4.60 7.06 3.01
N TYR A 159 -3.48 7.17 2.32
CA TYR A 159 -2.94 8.44 1.87
C TYR A 159 -2.52 8.35 0.40
N PRO A 160 -2.88 9.31 -0.47
CA PRO A 160 -3.75 10.46 -0.16
C PRO A 160 -5.19 10.05 0.17
N LEU A 161 -5.91 10.91 0.89
CA LEU A 161 -7.33 10.69 1.13
C LEU A 161 -8.08 10.57 -0.21
N ARG A 162 -9.14 9.78 -0.23
CA ARG A 162 -9.91 9.50 -1.46
C ARG A 162 -10.49 10.77 -2.09
N GLY A 163 -10.89 11.76 -1.29
CA GLY A 163 -11.32 13.08 -1.78
C GLY A 163 -10.18 13.84 -2.47
N ASP A 164 -9.04 13.97 -1.79
CA ASP A 164 -7.85 14.67 -2.28
C ASP A 164 -7.32 14.04 -3.57
N SER A 165 -7.31 12.70 -3.63
CA SER A 165 -6.95 11.95 -4.83
C SER A 165 -7.88 12.30 -6.00
N LEU A 166 -9.20 12.30 -5.80
CA LEU A 166 -10.15 12.64 -6.86
C LEU A 166 -9.97 14.09 -7.33
N ALA A 167 -9.82 15.05 -6.42
CA ALA A 167 -9.57 16.45 -6.75
C ALA A 167 -8.30 16.60 -7.61
N PHE A 168 -7.19 15.99 -7.19
CA PHE A 168 -5.93 16.00 -7.92
C PHE A 168 -6.06 15.43 -9.33
N TYR A 169 -6.61 14.22 -9.48
CA TYR A 169 -6.76 13.60 -10.80
C TYR A 169 -7.74 14.37 -11.68
N SER A 170 -8.80 14.93 -11.12
CA SER A 170 -9.74 15.76 -11.87
C SER A 170 -9.08 17.02 -12.45
N ALA A 171 -8.22 17.69 -11.68
CA ALA A 171 -7.46 18.84 -12.15
C ALA A 171 -6.40 18.44 -13.19
N LEU A 172 -5.70 17.31 -12.97
CA LEU A 172 -4.72 16.76 -13.90
C LEU A 172 -5.33 16.48 -15.27
N TYR A 173 -6.46 15.76 -15.30
CA TYR A 173 -7.15 15.47 -16.56
C TYR A 173 -7.81 16.70 -17.18
N GLY A 174 -8.33 17.62 -16.37
CA GLY A 174 -8.82 18.90 -16.86
C GLY A 174 -7.76 19.68 -17.64
N ARG A 175 -6.51 19.71 -17.17
CA ARG A 175 -5.39 20.30 -17.90
C ARG A 175 -5.01 19.49 -19.14
N ARG A 176 -4.85 18.17 -19.00
CA ARG A 176 -4.43 17.29 -20.10
C ARG A 176 -5.41 17.29 -21.27
N LEU A 177 -6.70 17.34 -20.99
CA LEU A 177 -7.78 17.37 -21.99
C LEU A 177 -8.17 18.80 -22.40
N ARG A 178 -7.49 19.84 -21.89
CA ARG A 178 -7.82 21.26 -22.12
C ARG A 178 -9.27 21.63 -21.76
N LEU A 179 -9.84 20.95 -20.78
CA LEU A 179 -11.22 21.14 -20.27
C LEU A 179 -11.25 21.36 -18.75
N PRO A 180 -10.45 22.29 -18.18
CA PRO A 180 -10.34 22.46 -16.73
C PRO A 180 -11.66 22.84 -16.07
N ARG A 181 -12.47 23.69 -16.71
CA ARG A 181 -13.81 24.09 -16.20
C ARG A 181 -14.78 22.92 -16.07
N PHE A 182 -14.62 21.90 -16.89
CA PHE A 182 -15.48 20.72 -16.86
C PHE A 182 -14.98 19.67 -15.88
N PHE A 183 -13.68 19.37 -15.87
CA PHE A 183 -13.13 18.30 -15.03
C PHE A 183 -12.77 18.72 -13.61
N ALA A 184 -12.18 19.91 -13.40
CA ALA A 184 -11.62 20.24 -12.10
C ALA A 184 -12.70 20.29 -11.01
N LEU A 185 -12.53 19.46 -9.99
CA LEU A 185 -13.29 19.48 -8.75
C LEU A 185 -12.43 20.12 -7.66
N THR A 186 -13.05 20.94 -6.82
CA THR A 186 -12.39 21.37 -5.58
C THR A 186 -12.26 20.21 -4.60
N GLU A 187 -11.41 20.34 -3.59
CA GLU A 187 -11.27 19.34 -2.52
C GLU A 187 -12.62 19.05 -1.83
N ALA A 188 -13.42 20.09 -1.57
CA ALA A 188 -14.74 19.96 -0.97
C ALA A 188 -15.74 19.23 -1.88
N GLU A 189 -15.75 19.53 -3.17
CA GLU A 189 -16.61 18.85 -4.15
C GLU A 189 -16.23 17.37 -4.30
N ALA A 190 -14.92 17.09 -4.40
CA ALA A 190 -14.41 15.73 -4.51
C ALA A 190 -14.68 14.91 -3.24
N ALA A 191 -14.47 15.49 -2.06
CA ALA A 191 -14.79 14.86 -0.78
C ALA A 191 -16.28 14.55 -0.65
N ALA A 192 -17.18 15.47 -1.04
CA ALA A 192 -18.62 15.25 -1.00
C ALA A 192 -19.07 14.11 -1.91
N VAL A 193 -18.53 14.02 -3.13
CA VAL A 193 -18.83 12.92 -4.06
C VAL A 193 -18.36 11.58 -3.50
N ILE A 194 -17.17 11.54 -2.91
CA ILE A 194 -16.61 10.32 -2.31
C ILE A 194 -17.43 9.89 -1.09
N ALA A 195 -17.82 10.83 -0.22
CA ALA A 195 -18.68 10.58 0.92
C ALA A 195 -20.04 10.00 0.48
N GLU A 196 -20.69 10.62 -0.51
CA GLU A 196 -21.95 10.11 -1.07
C GLU A 196 -21.79 8.72 -1.69
N ARG A 197 -20.73 8.51 -2.49
CA ARG A 197 -20.48 7.23 -3.17
C ARG A 197 -20.31 6.08 -2.18
N LEU A 198 -19.58 6.33 -1.10
CA LEU A 198 -19.14 5.29 -0.16
C LEU A 198 -20.04 5.18 1.07
N GLY A 199 -20.94 6.15 1.29
CA GLY A 199 -21.76 6.21 2.50
C GLY A 199 -20.93 6.40 3.76
N ILE A 200 -19.91 7.27 3.70
CA ILE A 200 -19.00 7.58 4.81
C ILE A 200 -19.05 9.06 5.17
N GLY A 201 -18.59 9.41 6.37
CA GLY A 201 -18.41 10.81 6.77
C GLY A 201 -17.30 11.53 5.99
N PRO A 202 -17.21 12.87 6.09
CA PRO A 202 -16.12 13.63 5.49
C PRO A 202 -14.77 13.19 6.07
N THR A 203 -13.75 13.08 5.21
CA THR A 203 -12.40 12.59 5.57
C THR A 203 -11.45 13.71 6.02
N ARG A 204 -11.84 14.99 5.89
CA ARG A 204 -11.17 16.16 6.47
C ARG A 204 -12.18 16.99 7.27
N ALA A 205 -11.68 17.84 8.18
CA ALA A 205 -12.48 18.77 8.95
C ALA A 205 -13.40 19.61 8.03
N PRO A 206 -14.67 19.81 8.41
CA PRO A 206 -15.68 20.30 7.49
C PRO A 206 -15.45 21.77 7.13
N GLY A 207 -15.07 22.02 5.88
CA GLY A 207 -15.52 23.23 5.18
C GLY A 207 -17.03 23.16 4.93
N ALA A 208 -17.61 24.21 4.35
CA ALA A 208 -19.03 24.22 4.00
C ALA A 208 -19.39 22.97 3.14
N PRO A 209 -20.42 22.19 3.52
CA PRO A 209 -20.77 20.97 2.81
C PRO A 209 -21.14 21.29 1.35
N ALA A 210 -20.36 20.78 0.39
CA ALA A 210 -20.67 20.94 -1.01
C ALA A 210 -21.84 20.02 -1.41
N ARG A 211 -22.90 20.59 -2.02
CA ARG A 211 -24.02 19.80 -2.56
C ARG A 211 -23.55 19.00 -3.77
N VAL A 212 -23.70 17.68 -3.74
CA VAL A 212 -23.29 16.81 -4.85
C VAL A 212 -24.17 17.02 -6.09
N THR A 213 -23.55 17.48 -7.18
CA THR A 213 -24.23 17.76 -8.48
C THR A 213 -24.07 16.62 -9.49
N ARG A 214 -24.85 16.65 -10.58
CA ARG A 214 -24.73 15.68 -11.69
C ARG A 214 -23.37 15.73 -12.37
N ARG A 215 -22.79 16.94 -12.57
CA ARG A 215 -21.45 17.12 -13.14
C ARG A 215 -20.40 16.40 -12.29
N MET A 216 -20.45 16.60 -10.97
CA MET A 216 -19.49 16.00 -10.05
C MET A 216 -19.53 14.47 -10.11
N ARG A 217 -20.74 13.87 -10.12
CA ARG A 217 -20.92 12.42 -10.29
C ARG A 217 -20.39 11.90 -11.63
N LEU A 218 -20.62 12.66 -12.71
CA LEU A 218 -20.14 12.31 -14.05
C LEU A 218 -18.61 12.32 -14.10
N VAL A 219 -17.97 13.40 -13.63
CA VAL A 219 -16.50 13.52 -13.58
C VAL A 219 -15.90 12.38 -12.77
N ALA A 220 -16.42 12.13 -11.57
CA ALA A 220 -15.94 11.05 -10.72
C ALA A 220 -16.12 9.67 -11.41
N GLY A 221 -17.27 9.46 -12.06
CA GLY A 221 -17.55 8.28 -12.89
C GLY A 221 -16.50 8.06 -13.99
N LEU A 222 -16.15 9.11 -14.73
CA LEU A 222 -15.11 9.08 -15.78
C LEU A 222 -13.72 8.78 -15.21
N LEU A 223 -13.44 9.20 -13.98
CA LEU A 223 -12.16 8.97 -13.30
C LEU A 223 -12.12 7.65 -12.51
N GLY A 224 -13.07 6.75 -12.74
CA GLY A 224 -13.03 5.40 -12.19
C GLY A 224 -13.74 5.22 -10.85
N THR A 225 -14.46 6.23 -10.34
CA THR A 225 -15.35 6.07 -9.17
C THR A 225 -16.72 5.50 -9.55
N GLY A 226 -16.98 5.29 -10.85
CA GLY A 226 -18.25 4.84 -11.39
C GLY A 226 -18.56 3.37 -11.10
N ARG A 227 -18.74 2.99 -9.83
CA ARG A 227 -19.35 1.71 -9.45
C ARG A 227 -20.21 1.90 -8.20
N ARG A 228 -21.53 1.87 -8.38
CA ARG A 228 -22.44 1.39 -7.33
C ARG A 228 -22.39 -0.15 -7.33
N PRO A 229 -22.27 -0.82 -6.18
CA PRO A 229 -22.17 -2.28 -6.11
C PRO A 229 -23.42 -3.01 -6.64
N ASP A 230 -24.56 -2.33 -6.73
CA ASP A 230 -25.89 -2.94 -6.84
C ASP A 230 -26.57 -2.81 -8.22
N ARG A 231 -25.81 -2.78 -9.33
CA ARG A 231 -26.41 -2.80 -10.69
C ARG A 231 -25.74 -3.82 -11.61
N THR A 232 -26.54 -4.77 -12.07
CA THR A 232 -26.21 -5.76 -13.10
C THR A 232 -25.95 -5.09 -14.46
N ARG A 233 -24.98 -5.66 -15.20
CA ARG A 233 -24.39 -5.11 -16.44
C ARG A 233 -25.41 -5.12 -17.59
N ARG A 234 -25.54 -4.01 -18.32
CA ARG A 234 -26.04 -4.03 -19.71
C ARG A 234 -24.95 -3.88 -20.77
N PHE A 235 -23.73 -3.46 -20.41
CA PHE A 235 -22.63 -3.33 -21.37
C PHE A 235 -21.29 -3.81 -20.81
N ARG A 236 -20.69 -4.81 -21.48
CA ARG A 236 -19.30 -5.26 -21.28
C ARG A 236 -18.39 -4.49 -22.24
N LEU A 237 -18.00 -3.27 -21.90
CA LEU A 237 -16.84 -2.66 -22.54
C LEU A 237 -15.56 -3.13 -21.83
N PRO A 238 -14.45 -3.42 -22.56
CA PRO A 238 -13.21 -3.97 -22.02
C PRO A 238 -12.35 -2.89 -21.32
N VAL A 239 -12.98 -2.06 -20.50
CA VAL A 239 -12.41 -0.81 -19.97
C VAL A 239 -11.43 -1.06 -18.82
N ARG A 240 -11.52 -2.23 -18.15
CA ARG A 240 -10.79 -2.48 -16.89
C ARG A 240 -9.28 -2.65 -17.06
N ARG A 241 -8.81 -3.10 -18.23
CA ARG A 241 -7.36 -3.23 -18.53
C ARG A 241 -6.79 -1.96 -19.14
N LEU A 242 -7.56 -1.27 -19.99
CA LEU A 242 -7.13 -0.02 -20.62
C LEU A 242 -7.00 1.14 -19.62
N TYR A 243 -7.92 1.26 -18.66
CA TYR A 243 -7.94 2.42 -17.75
C TYR A 243 -6.78 2.41 -16.74
N THR A 244 -6.46 1.27 -16.13
CA THR A 244 -5.38 1.22 -15.13
C THR A 244 -3.99 1.39 -15.77
N GLN A 245 -3.81 0.94 -17.01
CA GLN A 245 -2.51 0.98 -17.71
C GLN A 245 -2.21 2.32 -18.40
N LEU A 246 -3.21 3.03 -18.94
CA LEU A 246 -2.99 4.32 -19.63
C LEU A 246 -2.87 5.52 -18.67
N PHE A 247 -3.44 5.45 -17.48
CA PHE A 247 -3.66 6.62 -16.62
C PHE A 247 -2.65 6.78 -15.47
N SER A 248 -1.85 5.76 -15.18
CA SER A 248 -0.92 5.75 -14.04
C SER A 248 0.48 6.32 -14.38
N PRO A 249 1.22 5.82 -15.39
CA PRO A 249 2.58 6.31 -15.66
C PRO A 249 2.62 7.78 -16.13
N GLY A 250 1.63 8.19 -16.93
CA GLY A 250 1.50 9.57 -17.43
C GLY A 250 0.95 10.57 -16.41
N SER A 251 0.77 10.17 -15.15
CA SER A 251 0.35 11.04 -14.04
C SER A 251 1.52 11.47 -13.15
N ALA A 252 2.75 11.05 -13.48
CA ALA A 252 3.96 11.57 -12.87
C ALA A 252 3.98 13.10 -13.03
N THR A 253 3.87 13.80 -11.90
CA THR A 253 4.04 15.24 -11.83
C THR A 253 5.30 15.53 -11.03
N TYR A 254 6.11 16.45 -11.53
CA TYR A 254 7.31 16.96 -10.85
C TYR A 254 7.07 18.35 -10.28
N ARG A 255 5.81 18.81 -10.27
CA ARG A 255 5.40 20.08 -9.68
C ARG A 255 4.57 19.80 -8.43
N PRO A 256 4.95 20.40 -7.28
CA PRO A 256 4.15 20.36 -6.06
C PRO A 256 2.73 20.92 -6.28
N PRO A 257 1.73 20.45 -5.51
CA PRO A 257 1.83 19.32 -4.59
C PRO A 257 1.79 17.96 -5.33
N PHE A 258 2.67 17.04 -4.93
CA PHE A 258 2.53 15.61 -5.23
C PHE A 258 2.05 14.84 -4.00
N PHE A 259 1.51 13.64 -4.18
CA PHE A 259 1.13 12.77 -3.08
C PHE A 259 2.14 11.62 -2.96
N LYS A 260 3.25 11.90 -2.26
CA LYS A 260 4.24 10.89 -1.89
C LYS A 260 4.22 10.69 -0.38
N SER A 261 4.75 9.56 0.06
CA SER A 261 4.87 9.28 1.47
C SER A 261 6.09 8.42 1.76
N PHE A 262 6.56 8.51 3.00
CA PHE A 262 7.54 7.58 3.55
C PHE A 262 7.01 7.00 4.85
N LEU A 263 7.39 5.75 5.11
CA LEU A 263 7.01 5.03 6.31
C LEU A 263 8.18 5.12 7.31
N ARG A 264 7.88 5.53 8.54
CA ARG A 264 8.84 5.48 9.66
C ARG A 264 8.37 4.45 10.68
N LEU A 265 9.32 3.60 11.10
CA LEU A 265 9.13 2.63 12.18
C LEU A 265 10.10 3.00 13.30
N ASP A 266 9.57 3.31 14.48
CA ASP A 266 10.37 3.49 15.69
C ASP A 266 10.13 2.28 16.58
N VAL A 267 11.17 1.50 16.82
CA VAL A 267 11.10 0.23 17.55
C VAL A 267 11.62 0.46 18.96
N GLY A 268 10.70 0.42 19.93
CA GLY A 268 11.01 0.37 21.35
C GLY A 268 11.00 -1.08 21.88
N PRO A 269 11.34 -1.29 23.16
CA PRO A 269 11.39 -2.63 23.76
C PRO A 269 10.03 -3.34 23.80
N ASP A 270 8.94 -2.59 23.92
CA ASP A 270 7.57 -3.07 24.16
C ASP A 270 6.58 -2.72 23.04
N ALA A 271 6.98 -1.89 22.08
CA ALA A 271 6.11 -1.46 21.00
C ALA A 271 6.87 -1.01 19.74
N VAL A 272 6.20 -1.10 18.60
CA VAL A 272 6.60 -0.47 17.33
C VAL A 272 5.64 0.67 17.03
N ARG A 273 6.16 1.89 16.90
CA ARG A 273 5.38 3.03 16.41
C ARG A 273 5.55 3.15 14.90
N LEU A 274 4.46 2.96 14.16
CA LEU A 274 4.41 3.06 12.71
C LEU A 274 3.75 4.37 12.31
N ARG A 275 4.43 5.16 11.48
CA ARG A 275 3.95 6.47 11.02
C ARG A 275 4.09 6.63 9.52
N CYS A 276 3.01 7.05 8.86
CA CYS A 276 3.02 7.47 7.47
C CYS A 276 3.18 9.00 7.42
N TYR A 277 4.29 9.46 6.86
CA TYR A 277 4.53 10.88 6.63
C TYR A 277 4.23 11.23 5.18
N ALA A 278 3.53 12.34 4.96
CA ALA A 278 3.38 12.90 3.62
C ALA A 278 4.65 13.62 3.16
N ALA A 279 4.92 13.53 1.86
CA ALA A 279 5.91 14.33 1.16
C ALA A 279 5.22 14.94 -0.08
N THR A 280 5.03 16.26 -0.06
CA THR A 280 4.29 16.96 -1.13
C THR A 280 5.15 17.82 -2.04
N GLY A 281 6.41 18.05 -1.65
CA GLY A 281 7.33 18.97 -2.32
C GLY A 281 7.08 20.45 -2.00
N ASN A 282 6.19 20.74 -1.05
CA ASN A 282 6.05 22.08 -0.48
C ASN A 282 7.06 22.26 0.64
N ARG A 283 7.87 23.33 0.59
CA ARG A 283 8.93 23.63 1.56
C ARG A 283 8.52 23.50 3.03
N ALA A 284 7.34 23.99 3.39
CA ALA A 284 6.84 23.91 4.77
C ALA A 284 6.76 22.45 5.26
N GLN A 285 6.31 21.54 4.39
CA GLN A 285 6.19 20.11 4.68
C GLN A 285 7.50 19.33 4.45
N GLU A 286 8.51 19.93 3.83
CA GLU A 286 9.86 19.34 3.80
C GLU A 286 10.56 19.52 5.16
N ILE A 287 10.30 20.63 5.85
CA ILE A 287 10.86 20.93 7.17
C ILE A 287 10.09 20.18 8.27
N ASP A 288 8.76 20.17 8.17
CA ASP A 288 7.86 19.49 9.11
C ASP A 288 6.86 18.62 8.34
N PRO A 289 7.25 17.39 7.95
CA PRO A 289 6.39 16.50 7.18
C PRO A 289 5.15 16.10 8.00
N PRO A 290 3.93 16.29 7.47
CA PRO A 290 2.73 15.98 8.24
C PRO A 290 2.56 14.46 8.38
N VAL A 291 2.12 14.05 9.56
CA VAL A 291 1.79 12.65 9.87
C VAL A 291 0.34 12.38 9.44
N GLU A 292 0.18 11.56 8.41
CA GLU A 292 -1.12 11.24 7.82
C GLU A 292 -1.78 10.03 8.48
N ASP A 293 -0.96 9.16 9.08
CA ASP A 293 -1.44 8.03 9.89
C ASP A 293 -0.37 7.63 10.92
N GLU A 294 -0.84 7.20 12.08
CA GLU A 294 -0.01 6.74 13.18
C GLU A 294 -0.69 5.58 13.92
N VAL A 295 0.09 4.54 14.22
CA VAL A 295 -0.34 3.45 15.09
C VAL A 295 0.81 2.97 15.95
N THR A 296 0.50 2.66 17.21
CA THR A 296 1.40 1.95 18.12
C THR A 296 1.00 0.48 18.15
N ILE A 297 1.94 -0.39 17.79
CA ILE A 297 1.77 -1.83 17.71
C ILE A 297 2.46 -2.43 18.93
N PRO A 298 1.73 -3.00 19.90
CA PRO A 298 2.36 -3.62 21.06
C PRO A 298 3.19 -4.82 20.61
N LEU A 299 4.42 -4.91 21.11
CA LEU A 299 5.25 -6.10 21.01
C LEU A 299 4.89 -6.99 22.18
N PRO A 300 4.35 -8.19 21.93
CA PRO A 300 4.05 -9.09 23.02
C PRO A 300 5.39 -9.47 23.66
N GLY A 301 5.50 -9.31 24.98
CA GLY A 301 6.75 -9.42 25.72
C GLY A 301 7.62 -10.58 25.22
N ALA A 302 8.89 -10.30 24.98
CA ALA A 302 9.88 -11.35 24.91
C ALA A 302 9.88 -11.97 26.31
N ALA A 303 9.23 -13.12 26.48
CA ALA A 303 9.57 -13.97 27.59
C ALA A 303 11.07 -14.25 27.43
N GLU A 304 11.87 -13.80 28.40
CA GLU A 304 13.26 -14.25 28.57
C GLU A 304 13.31 -15.78 28.67
#